data_AF-A0A366HL78-F1
#
_entry.id   AF-A0A366HL78-F1
#
_cell.length_a   1.000
_cell.length_b   1.000
_cell.length_c   1.000
_cell.angle_alpha   90.00
_cell.angle_beta   90.00
_cell.angle_gamma   90.00
#
_symmetry.space_group_name_H-M   'P 1'
#
loop_
_entity.id
_entity.type
_entity.pdbx_description
1 polymer ?
#
loop_
_entity_poly.entity_id
_entity_poly.type
_entity_poly.pdbx_seq_one_letter_code
_entity_poly.pdbx_strand_id
1 'polypeptide(L)'
;MKIEGIKGCYEKTGGLFYFPRMCSKIRLHAEGKLPEGHHAYLGTGFDGRTCRYLKVNYEDVKAQVLAGKSDGEVLEWCQSTGRRLNDEEILFFNSFMSKRGWRDDETDSYIPECIRDYGFADDGTLVTDFDLIEKDEGRWYSDQWRDAWK
;
A
#
# COMPACT_ATOMS: atom_id res chain seq x y z
N MET A 1 -11.56 -3.19 9.64
CA MET A 1 -11.77 -4.64 9.61
C MET A 1 -10.44 -5.37 9.53
N LYS A 2 -10.15 -6.27 10.47
CA LYS A 2 -8.93 -7.12 10.40
C LYS A 2 -9.04 -8.13 9.26
N ILE A 3 -8.04 -8.18 8.39
CA ILE A 3 -7.92 -9.15 7.29
C ILE A 3 -6.70 -10.03 7.58
N GLU A 4 -6.91 -11.35 7.73
CA GLU A 4 -5.81 -12.26 8.02
C GLU A 4 -4.92 -12.45 6.78
N GLY A 5 -3.60 -12.38 6.97
CA GLY A 5 -2.60 -12.56 5.91
C GLY A 5 -2.33 -11.32 5.05
N ILE A 6 -3.10 -10.23 5.18
CA ILE A 6 -2.79 -8.98 4.48
C ILE A 6 -1.61 -8.29 5.16
N LYS A 7 -0.68 -7.77 4.36
CA LYS A 7 0.49 -7.05 4.88
C LYS A 7 0.16 -5.59 5.19
N GLY A 8 0.89 -5.02 6.14
CA GLY A 8 0.79 -3.60 6.49
C GLY A 8 1.23 -2.69 5.34
N CYS A 9 0.68 -1.48 5.31
CA CYS A 9 1.06 -0.43 4.38
C CYS A 9 2.54 -0.02 4.55
N TYR A 10 3.05 -0.05 5.79
CA TYR A 10 4.45 0.28 6.09
C TYR A 10 5.42 -0.91 5.96
N GLU A 11 4.95 -2.12 5.66
CA GLU A 11 5.85 -3.25 5.40
C GLU A 11 6.64 -3.02 4.11
N LYS A 12 7.92 -3.42 4.12
CA LYS A 12 8.87 -3.16 3.03
C LYS A 12 9.27 -4.41 2.28
N THR A 13 9.44 -4.28 0.98
CA THR A 13 10.22 -5.21 0.15
C THR A 13 11.23 -4.38 -0.63
N GLY A 14 12.53 -4.72 -0.54
CA GLY A 14 13.59 -3.94 -1.19
C GLY A 14 13.54 -2.44 -0.89
N GLY A 15 13.14 -2.07 0.33
CA GLY A 15 12.99 -0.67 0.75
C GLY A 15 11.64 -0.02 0.44
N LEU A 16 10.83 -0.54 -0.48
CA LEU A 16 9.54 0.06 -0.86
C LEU A 16 8.43 -0.32 0.12
N PHE A 17 7.78 0.68 0.72
CA PHE A 17 6.51 0.52 1.42
C PHE A 17 5.43 -0.02 0.48
N TYR A 18 4.39 -0.64 1.07
CA TYR A 18 3.18 -1.09 0.40
C TYR A 18 3.34 -2.21 -0.64
N PHE A 19 4.53 -2.40 -1.22
CA PHE A 19 4.78 -3.48 -2.17
C PHE A 19 4.39 -4.88 -1.65
N PRO A 20 4.77 -5.31 -0.43
CA PRO A 20 4.32 -6.59 0.11
C PRO A 20 2.79 -6.63 0.33
N ARG A 21 2.17 -5.49 0.66
CA ARG A 21 0.71 -5.36 0.77
C ARG A 21 0.01 -5.62 -0.55
N MET A 22 0.46 -4.98 -1.64
CA MET A 22 -0.07 -5.25 -2.98
C MET A 22 0.05 -6.74 -3.35
N CYS A 23 1.20 -7.37 -3.10
CA CYS A 23 1.39 -8.79 -3.36
C CYS A 23 0.46 -9.67 -2.50
N SER A 24 0.31 -9.38 -1.20
CA SER A 24 -0.60 -10.11 -0.32
C SER A 24 -2.07 -9.96 -0.72
N LYS A 25 -2.51 -8.77 -1.18
CA LYS A 25 -3.86 -8.55 -1.72
C LYS A 25 -4.14 -9.46 -2.92
N ILE A 26 -3.18 -9.58 -3.84
CA ILE A 26 -3.29 -10.47 -5.00
C ILE A 26 -3.46 -11.93 -4.55
N ARG A 27 -2.64 -12.40 -3.60
CA ARG A 27 -2.72 -13.77 -3.08
C ARG A 27 -4.05 -14.04 -2.38
N LEU A 28 -4.47 -13.15 -1.48
CA LEU A 28 -5.74 -13.26 -0.77
C LEU A 28 -6.95 -13.24 -1.72
N HIS A 29 -6.90 -12.42 -2.77
CA HIS A 29 -7.95 -12.38 -3.78
C HIS A 29 -8.05 -13.71 -4.53
N ALA A 30 -6.92 -14.29 -4.94
CA ALA A 30 -6.88 -15.59 -5.60
C ALA A 30 -7.38 -16.74 -4.70
N GLU A 31 -7.21 -16.62 -3.38
CA GLU A 31 -7.71 -17.57 -2.39
C GLU A 31 -9.18 -17.33 -1.99
N GLY A 32 -9.84 -16.29 -2.51
CA GLY A 32 -11.21 -15.93 -2.12
C GLY A 32 -11.33 -15.37 -0.69
N LYS A 33 -10.22 -14.94 -0.10
CA LYS A 33 -10.13 -14.43 1.28
C LYS A 33 -10.09 -12.91 1.37
N LEU A 34 -9.94 -12.21 0.24
CA LEU A 34 -9.99 -10.75 0.21
C LEU A 34 -11.46 -10.27 0.22
N PRO A 35 -11.87 -9.39 1.15
CA PRO A 35 -13.25 -8.89 1.23
C PRO A 35 -13.68 -8.16 -0.06
N GLU A 36 -14.94 -8.34 -0.46
CA GLU A 36 -15.51 -7.82 -1.73
C GLU A 36 -15.30 -6.32 -1.94
N GLY A 37 -15.40 -5.53 -0.87
CA GLY A 37 -15.18 -4.07 -0.93
C GLY A 37 -13.81 -3.66 -1.46
N HIS A 38 -12.82 -4.56 -1.47
CA HIS A 38 -11.47 -4.29 -2.00
C HIS A 38 -11.33 -4.58 -3.50
N HIS A 39 -12.25 -5.35 -4.09
CA HIS A 39 -12.07 -5.92 -5.43
C HIS A 39 -12.04 -4.83 -6.51
N ALA A 40 -12.88 -3.81 -6.39
CA ALA A 40 -12.91 -2.66 -7.30
C ALA A 40 -11.62 -1.83 -7.28
N TYR A 41 -10.79 -1.99 -6.24
CA TYR A 41 -9.56 -1.21 -6.04
C TYR A 41 -8.28 -1.99 -6.36
N LEU A 42 -8.38 -3.24 -6.82
CA LEU A 42 -7.22 -4.03 -7.24
C LEU A 42 -6.59 -3.40 -8.50
N GLY A 43 -5.30 -3.11 -8.43
CA GLY A 43 -4.57 -2.46 -9.53
C GLY A 43 -4.84 -0.96 -9.70
N THR A 44 -5.72 -0.38 -8.88
CA THR A 44 -5.98 1.06 -8.83
C THR A 44 -5.44 1.64 -7.51
N GLY A 45 -5.71 2.92 -7.22
CA GLY A 45 -5.23 3.57 -6.00
C GLY A 45 -3.72 3.37 -5.77
N PHE A 46 -3.35 2.86 -4.60
CA PHE A 46 -1.96 2.55 -4.24
C PHE A 46 -1.32 1.41 -5.04
N ASP A 47 -2.07 0.36 -5.42
CA ASP A 47 -1.54 -0.71 -6.30
C ASP A 47 -1.13 -0.09 -7.64
N GLY A 48 -2.02 0.72 -8.22
CA GLY A 48 -1.79 1.40 -9.49
C GLY A 48 -0.65 2.42 -9.42
N ARG A 49 -0.55 3.20 -8.32
CA ARG A 49 0.57 4.13 -8.10
C ARG A 49 1.90 3.39 -8.01
N THR A 50 1.94 2.27 -7.30
CA THR A 50 3.12 1.39 -7.19
C THR A 50 3.55 0.89 -8.58
N CYS A 51 2.60 0.33 -9.35
CA CYS A 51 2.87 -0.19 -10.70
C CYS A 51 3.35 0.91 -11.66
N ARG A 52 2.69 2.08 -11.67
CA ARG A 52 3.08 3.22 -12.52
C ARG A 52 4.47 3.75 -12.17
N TYR A 53 4.81 3.82 -10.88
CA TYR A 53 6.13 4.29 -10.45
C TYR A 53 7.26 3.34 -10.89
N LEU A 54 6.99 2.03 -10.86
CA LEU A 54 7.86 0.97 -11.35
C LEU A 54 7.79 0.73 -12.87
N LYS A 55 6.90 1.45 -13.60
CA LYS A 55 6.67 1.33 -15.05
C LYS A 55 6.30 -0.09 -15.51
N VAL A 56 5.41 -0.76 -14.77
CA VAL A 56 4.88 -2.10 -15.11
C VAL A 56 3.35 -2.11 -15.10
N ASN A 57 2.74 -3.07 -15.77
CA ASN A 57 1.28 -3.28 -15.70
C ASN A 57 0.93 -4.14 -14.49
N TYR A 58 -0.20 -3.82 -13.84
CA TYR A 58 -0.67 -4.57 -12.68
C TYR A 58 -0.96 -6.05 -12.99
N GLU A 59 -1.57 -6.36 -14.14
CA GLU A 59 -1.88 -7.76 -14.50
C GLU A 59 -0.61 -8.61 -14.70
N ASP A 60 0.50 -8.01 -15.16
CA ASP A 60 1.78 -8.71 -15.29
C ASP A 60 2.39 -8.98 -13.90
N VAL A 61 2.32 -8.01 -12.98
CA VAL A 61 2.73 -8.17 -11.58
C VAL A 61 1.91 -9.28 -10.90
N LYS A 62 0.60 -9.26 -11.10
CA LYS A 62 -0.32 -10.28 -10.61
C LYS A 62 0.05 -11.66 -11.14
N ALA A 63 0.37 -11.80 -12.42
CA ALA A 63 0.83 -13.05 -12.98
C ALA A 63 2.12 -13.56 -12.29
N GLN A 64 3.07 -12.67 -11.97
CA GLN A 64 4.27 -13.06 -11.20
C GLN A 64 3.93 -13.57 -9.80
N VAL A 65 3.04 -12.88 -9.08
CA VAL A 65 2.61 -13.27 -7.73
C VAL A 65 1.88 -14.63 -7.77
N LEU A 66 0.99 -14.84 -8.74
CA LEU A 66 0.22 -16.08 -8.89
C LEU A 66 1.08 -17.26 -9.39
N ALA A 67 2.24 -16.98 -9.99
CA ALA A 67 3.24 -18.00 -10.30
C ALA A 67 4.00 -18.51 -9.06
N GLY A 68 3.65 -18.05 -7.85
CA GLY A 68 4.23 -18.51 -6.59
C GLY A 68 5.52 -17.81 -6.18
N LYS A 69 5.89 -16.71 -6.86
CA LYS A 69 7.09 -15.93 -6.53
C LYS A 69 6.95 -15.21 -5.19
N SER A 70 8.07 -15.12 -4.46
CA SER A 70 8.20 -14.29 -3.27
C SER A 70 8.12 -12.80 -3.60
N ASP A 71 7.81 -11.96 -2.62
CA ASP A 71 7.71 -10.51 -2.84
C ASP A 71 9.03 -9.93 -3.39
N GLY A 72 10.18 -10.43 -2.92
CA GLY A 72 11.49 -10.02 -3.42
C GLY A 72 11.72 -10.37 -4.89
N GLU A 73 11.32 -11.58 -5.32
CA GLU A 73 11.42 -12.01 -6.72
C GLU A 73 10.47 -11.22 -7.62
N VAL A 74 9.27 -10.89 -7.14
CA VAL A 74 8.32 -10.05 -7.89
C VAL A 74 8.87 -8.63 -8.02
N LEU A 75 9.43 -8.05 -6.95
CA LEU A 75 10.03 -6.72 -6.99
C LEU A 75 11.22 -6.66 -7.95
N GLU A 76 12.11 -7.65 -7.90
CA GLU A 76 13.25 -7.72 -8.81
C GLU A 76 12.79 -7.87 -10.27
N TRP A 77 11.74 -8.65 -10.54
CA TRP A 77 11.12 -8.70 -11.85
C TRP A 77 10.59 -7.32 -12.29
N CYS A 78 9.88 -6.60 -11.41
CA CYS A 78 9.38 -5.24 -11.71
C CYS A 78 10.53 -4.28 -12.06
N GLN A 79 11.63 -4.32 -11.28
CA GLN A 79 12.78 -3.45 -11.49
C GLN A 79 13.57 -3.79 -12.76
N SER A 80 13.65 -5.07 -13.12
CA SER A 80 14.32 -5.52 -14.34
C SER A 80 13.50 -5.25 -15.62
N THR A 81 12.18 -5.34 -15.54
CA THR A 81 11.28 -5.20 -16.71
C THR A 81 10.83 -3.76 -16.94
N GLY A 82 10.64 -2.99 -15.87
CA GLY A 82 10.17 -1.61 -15.94
C GLY A 82 11.25 -0.62 -15.56
N ARG A 83 11.31 -0.26 -14.27
CA ARG A 83 12.24 0.74 -13.73
C ARG A 83 12.90 0.23 -12.46
N ARG A 84 14.24 0.13 -12.49
CA ARG A 84 15.06 -0.02 -11.30
C ARG A 84 15.11 1.30 -10.54
N LEU A 85 14.87 1.24 -9.24
CA LEU A 85 14.88 2.41 -8.36
C LEU A 85 16.21 2.49 -7.61
N ASN A 86 16.72 3.70 -7.45
CA ASN A 86 17.80 3.99 -6.50
C ASN A 86 17.23 4.40 -5.13
N ASP A 87 18.09 4.59 -4.14
CA ASP A 87 17.69 4.90 -2.76
C ASP A 87 16.90 6.21 -2.64
N GLU A 88 17.23 7.24 -3.43
CA GLU A 88 16.52 8.53 -3.43
C GLU A 88 15.11 8.38 -4.02
N GLU A 89 14.96 7.61 -5.10
CA GLU A 89 13.67 7.32 -5.69
C GLU A 89 12.77 6.49 -4.75
N ILE A 90 13.36 5.55 -4.01
CA ILE A 90 12.67 4.81 -2.95
C ILE A 90 12.21 5.76 -1.84
N LEU A 91 13.08 6.67 -1.40
CA LEU A 91 12.73 7.70 -0.41
C LEU A 91 11.56 8.57 -0.88
N PHE A 92 11.59 9.05 -2.12
CA PHE A 92 10.50 9.86 -2.68
C PHE A 92 9.19 9.09 -2.77
N PHE A 93 9.23 7.84 -3.23
CA PHE A 93 8.07 6.97 -3.27
C PHE A 93 7.49 6.74 -1.88
N ASN A 94 8.31 6.32 -0.92
CA ASN A 94 7.87 6.05 0.45
C ASN A 94 7.33 7.32 1.13
N SER A 95 7.99 8.47 0.91
CA SER A 95 7.56 9.76 1.46
C SER A 95 6.21 10.20 0.92
N PHE A 96 5.93 9.96 -0.37
CA PHE A 96 4.62 10.23 -0.95
C PHE A 96 3.57 9.24 -0.43
N MET A 97 3.84 7.93 -0.51
CA MET A 97 2.87 6.88 -0.17
C MET A 97 2.42 6.97 1.29
N SER A 98 3.36 7.20 2.21
CA SER A 98 3.07 7.32 3.65
C SER A 98 2.42 8.63 4.07
N LYS A 99 2.30 9.62 3.16
CA LYS A 99 1.71 10.94 3.45
C LYS A 99 0.49 11.27 2.60
N ARG A 100 0.02 10.33 1.76
CA ARG A 100 -1.22 10.49 1.01
C ARG A 100 -2.37 10.73 2.01
N GLY A 101 -3.16 11.77 1.79
CA GLY A 101 -4.17 12.29 2.69
C GLY A 101 -3.71 13.49 3.52
N TRP A 102 -2.40 13.75 3.63
CA TRP A 102 -1.87 14.83 4.46
C TRP A 102 -1.42 16.03 3.63
N ARG A 103 -2.20 17.12 3.72
CA ARG A 103 -1.99 18.38 2.96
C ARG A 103 -2.05 18.18 1.44
N ASP A 104 -2.95 17.32 1.02
CA ASP A 104 -3.32 17.11 -0.38
C ASP A 104 -4.86 17.16 -0.55
N ASP A 105 -5.34 16.79 -1.74
CA ASP A 105 -6.75 16.84 -2.13
C ASP A 105 -7.70 15.93 -1.31
N GLU A 106 -7.17 14.96 -0.55
CA GLU A 106 -7.96 14.07 0.31
C GLU A 106 -8.09 14.61 1.75
N THR A 107 -7.30 15.62 2.14
CA THR A 107 -7.23 16.17 3.51
C THR A 107 -8.58 16.61 4.05
N ASP A 108 -9.33 17.39 3.26
CA ASP A 108 -10.57 18.03 3.71
C ASP A 108 -11.83 17.27 3.28
N SER A 109 -11.67 16.11 2.64
CA SER A 109 -12.77 15.32 2.08
C SER A 109 -12.72 13.86 2.52
N TYR A 110 -11.88 13.06 1.88
CA TYR A 110 -11.80 11.62 2.05
C TYR A 110 -11.35 11.19 3.44
N ILE A 111 -10.33 11.86 4.02
CA ILE A 111 -9.83 11.48 5.36
C ILE A 111 -10.92 11.66 6.43
N PRO A 112 -11.60 12.82 6.58
CA PRO A 112 -12.71 13.00 7.52
C PRO A 112 -13.91 12.08 7.25
N GLU A 113 -14.20 11.75 5.99
CA GLU A 113 -15.25 10.79 5.62
C GLU A 113 -14.92 9.39 6.17
N CYS A 114 -13.72 8.88 5.92
CA CYS A 114 -13.29 7.60 6.46
C CYS A 114 -13.26 7.56 7.99
N ILE A 115 -12.80 8.62 8.67
CA ILE A 115 -12.82 8.69 10.15
C ILE A 115 -14.25 8.48 10.67
N ARG A 116 -15.23 9.14 10.03
CA ARG A 116 -16.64 9.04 10.39
C ARG A 116 -17.20 7.66 10.11
N ASP A 117 -16.95 7.13 8.92
CA ASP A 117 -17.49 5.85 8.46
C ASP A 117 -16.92 4.66 9.25
N TYR A 118 -15.65 4.75 9.64
CA TYR A 118 -14.99 3.74 10.50
C TYR A 118 -15.30 3.92 11.99
N GLY A 119 -15.97 5.01 12.38
CA GLY A 119 -16.31 5.30 13.77
C GLY A 119 -15.09 5.61 14.64
N PHE A 120 -14.05 6.19 14.05
CA PHE A 120 -12.85 6.60 14.79
C PHE A 120 -13.03 7.95 15.48
N ALA A 121 -12.23 8.18 16.52
CA ALA A 121 -12.13 9.49 17.14
C ALA A 121 -11.47 10.48 16.17
N ASP A 122 -12.13 11.61 15.94
CA ASP A 122 -11.59 12.75 15.20
C ASP A 122 -10.76 13.64 16.15
N ASP A 123 -9.60 13.13 16.55
CA ASP A 123 -8.66 13.77 17.48
C ASP A 123 -7.40 14.32 16.79
N GLY A 124 -7.39 14.33 15.46
CA GLY A 124 -6.26 14.76 14.64
C GLY A 124 -5.10 13.77 14.55
N THR A 125 -5.25 12.54 15.05
CA THR A 125 -4.19 11.51 14.95
C THR A 125 -4.17 10.77 13.62
N LEU A 126 -5.31 10.69 12.92
CA LEU A 126 -5.44 10.00 11.64
C LEU A 126 -5.44 11.04 10.53
N VAL A 127 -4.30 11.17 9.84
CA VAL A 127 -4.11 12.25 8.85
C VAL A 127 -3.69 11.72 7.48
N THR A 128 -3.55 10.40 7.33
CA THR A 128 -3.19 9.75 6.07
C THR A 128 -4.04 8.51 5.82
N ASP A 129 -4.11 8.05 4.57
CA ASP A 129 -4.70 6.75 4.23
C ASP A 129 -4.03 5.61 4.98
N PHE A 130 -2.71 5.67 5.17
CA PHE A 130 -1.98 4.63 5.89
C PHE A 130 -2.44 4.57 7.34
N ASP A 131 -2.64 5.70 8.02
CA ASP A 131 -3.16 5.71 9.39
C ASP A 131 -4.56 5.07 9.46
N LEU A 132 -5.43 5.42 8.51
CA LEU A 132 -6.79 4.88 8.43
C LEU A 132 -6.78 3.37 8.19
N ILE A 133 -6.03 2.90 7.19
CA ILE A 133 -5.94 1.48 6.83
C ILE A 133 -5.33 0.66 7.96
N GLU A 134 -4.23 1.13 8.55
CA GLU A 134 -3.57 0.41 9.64
C GLU A 134 -4.52 0.29 10.83
N LYS A 135 -5.15 1.40 11.24
CA LYS A 135 -6.08 1.41 12.39
C LYS A 135 -7.31 0.54 12.14
N ASP A 136 -7.89 0.62 10.95
CA ASP A 136 -9.02 -0.22 10.56
C ASP A 136 -8.66 -1.71 10.59
N GLU A 137 -7.45 -2.08 10.16
CA GLU A 137 -6.98 -3.46 10.19
C GLU A 137 -6.42 -3.89 11.56
N GLY A 138 -6.60 -3.08 12.60
CA GLY A 138 -6.23 -3.39 13.98
C GLY A 138 -4.74 -3.21 14.29
N ARG A 139 -4.04 -2.38 13.51
CA ARG A 139 -2.63 -2.02 13.69
C ARG A 139 -2.52 -0.52 13.98
N TRP A 140 -1.57 -0.12 14.81
CA TRP A 140 -1.37 1.30 15.10
C TRP A 140 0.11 1.63 15.17
N TYR A 141 0.53 2.59 14.37
CA TYR A 141 1.92 3.03 14.30
C TYR A 141 2.00 4.55 14.18
N SER A 142 2.35 5.25 15.27
CA SER A 142 2.41 6.73 15.26
C SER A 142 3.58 7.30 14.45
N ASP A 143 4.63 6.51 14.22
CA ASP A 143 5.91 7.02 13.73
C ASP A 143 6.54 6.16 12.63
N GLN A 144 5.85 5.14 12.11
CA GLN A 144 6.42 4.20 11.13
C GLN A 144 6.75 4.85 9.80
N TRP A 145 6.08 5.96 9.45
CA TRP A 145 6.42 6.78 8.28
C TRP A 145 7.88 7.29 8.31
N ARG A 146 8.50 7.42 9.49
CA ARG A 146 9.90 7.82 9.63
C ARG A 146 10.86 6.80 9.03
N ASP A 147 10.45 5.54 8.92
CA ASP A 147 11.23 4.47 8.28
C ASP A 147 11.40 4.67 6.78
N ALA A 148 10.77 5.67 6.17
CA ALA A 148 11.09 6.11 4.81
C ALA A 148 12.50 6.74 4.73
N TRP A 149 13.02 7.28 5.84
CA TRP A 149 14.26 8.05 5.94
C TRP A 149 15.40 7.29 6.60
N LYS A 150 15.21 5.99 6.86
CA LYS A 150 16.20 5.06 7.39
C LYS A 150 16.67 4.12 6.28
#